data_AF-A0A7Z9LQI7-F1
#
_entry.id   AF-A0A7Z9LQI7-F1
#
_cell.length_a   1.000
_cell.length_b   1.000
_cell.length_c   1.000
_cell.angle_alpha   90.00
_cell.angle_beta   90.00
_cell.angle_gamma   90.00
#
_symmetry.space_group_name_H-M   'P 1'
#
loop_
_entity.id
_entity.type
_entity.pdbx_description
1 polymer ?
#
loop_
_entity_poly.entity_id
_entity_poly.type
_entity_poly.pdbx_seq_one_letter_code
_entity_poly.pdbx_strand_id
1 'polypeptide(L)'
;MDALQSKAAFDQAEQHFRNNEFDAALQILNQLNRAFPGNKDVLYPMAQCMANSNRPDDARKTCDFLVQRFDHPGAKKLLTQLQSPPNLLADLGLGNLDSGPSFGAGLKNAPLESAGRFEEATPYLLSVGIFIGAYVQYFLVMSQFDTESYLEELVESIRNPVVPTSDLTPLFRLILSGFVFNYTIGCFVSYFALKTVSTLLHDDFADDMKDVALYTLFCLLLVFIPVLGWIAAIVIVRNHYELSGRKTVLLVIVWFVYKGVSTFLLELPLGLAA
;
A
#
# COMPACT_ATOMS: atom_id res chain seq x y z
N MET A 1 13.75 40.45 24.59
CA MET A 1 13.12 40.04 23.32
C MET A 1 11.78 40.74 23.28
N ASP A 2 11.57 41.62 22.33
CA ASP A 2 10.33 42.41 22.26
C ASP A 2 9.18 41.58 21.72
N ALA A 3 7.93 41.89 22.09
CA ALA A 3 6.76 41.11 21.70
C ALA A 3 6.64 40.87 20.18
N LEU A 4 7.06 41.84 19.36
CA LEU A 4 7.12 41.73 17.90
C LEU A 4 8.18 40.71 17.44
N GLN A 5 9.35 40.71 18.07
CA GLN A 5 10.42 39.73 17.77
C GLN A 5 10.01 38.32 18.20
N SER A 6 9.28 38.19 19.31
CA SER A 6 8.77 36.91 19.80
C SER A 6 7.76 36.28 18.85
N LYS A 7 6.88 37.11 18.26
CA LYS A 7 5.94 36.65 17.24
C LYS A 7 6.66 36.18 15.98
N ALA A 8 7.60 36.98 15.46
CA ALA A 8 8.37 36.60 14.27
C ALA A 8 9.17 35.30 14.47
N ALA A 9 9.77 35.11 15.64
CA ALA A 9 10.48 33.87 15.97
C ALA A 9 9.52 32.67 16.12
N PHE A 10 8.30 32.88 16.61
CA PHE A 10 7.28 31.84 16.69
C PHE A 10 6.82 31.41 15.29
N ASP A 11 6.56 32.36 14.39
CA ASP A 11 6.19 32.10 13.00
C ASP A 11 7.31 31.31 12.27
N GLN A 12 8.57 31.65 12.54
CA GLN A 12 9.72 30.91 12.01
C GLN A 12 9.79 29.47 12.53
N ALA A 13 9.53 29.25 13.83
CA ALA A 13 9.49 27.91 14.41
C ALA A 13 8.36 27.06 13.79
N GLU A 14 7.20 27.65 13.52
CA GLU A 14 6.09 26.97 12.85
C GLU A 14 6.45 26.58 11.41
N GLN A 15 7.19 27.44 10.70
CA GLN A 15 7.68 27.11 9.36
C GLN A 15 8.63 25.90 9.38
N HIS A 16 9.57 25.85 10.32
CA HIS A 16 10.45 24.68 10.49
C HIS A 16 9.67 23.41 10.85
N PHE A 17 8.63 23.52 11.69
CA PHE A 17 7.76 22.39 12.00
C PHE A 17 7.05 21.83 10.76
N ARG A 18 6.52 22.71 9.90
CA ARG A 18 5.86 22.30 8.64
C ARG A 18 6.83 21.65 7.64
N ASN A 19 8.11 22.00 7.70
CA ASN A 19 9.16 21.42 6.87
C ASN A 19 9.74 20.10 7.43
N ASN A 20 9.17 19.54 8.51
CA ASN A 20 9.69 18.39 9.26
C ASN A 20 11.09 18.60 9.88
N GLU A 21 11.51 19.86 10.06
CA GLU A 21 12.79 20.24 10.67
C GLU A 21 12.61 20.43 12.20
N PHE A 22 12.21 19.37 12.89
CA PHE A 22 11.78 19.42 14.30
C PHE A 22 12.89 19.89 15.26
N ASP A 23 14.16 19.54 15.00
CA ASP A 23 15.29 19.95 15.83
C ASP A 23 15.59 21.46 15.71
N ALA A 24 15.48 22.02 14.50
CA ALA A 24 15.63 23.46 14.27
C ALA A 24 14.47 24.24 14.93
N ALA A 25 13.23 23.74 14.78
CA ALA A 25 12.07 24.30 15.46
C ALA A 25 12.24 24.30 16.99
N LEU A 26 12.76 23.20 17.57
CA LEU A 26 13.02 23.09 19.01
C LEU A 26 14.06 24.10 19.49
N GLN A 27 15.10 24.41 18.72
CA GLN A 27 16.09 25.41 19.13
C GLN A 27 15.45 26.79 19.30
N ILE A 28 14.58 27.19 18.37
CA ILE A 28 13.89 28.49 18.41
C ILE A 28 12.86 28.52 19.55
N LEU A 29 12.06 27.45 19.71
CA LEU A 29 11.08 27.35 20.80
C LEU A 29 11.74 27.36 22.18
N ASN A 30 12.92 26.75 22.33
CA ASN A 30 13.68 26.82 23.57
C ASN A 30 14.16 28.25 23.90
N GLN A 31 14.58 29.02 22.90
CA GLN A 31 14.93 30.44 23.09
C GLN A 31 13.70 31.25 23.50
N LEU A 32 12.55 31.00 22.87
CA LEU A 32 11.27 31.63 23.23
C LEU A 32 10.83 31.28 24.65
N ASN A 33 10.95 30.02 25.07
CA ASN A 33 10.61 29.61 26.43
C ASN A 33 11.57 30.19 27.49
N ARG A 34 12.84 30.46 27.14
CA ARG A 34 13.76 31.20 28.03
C ARG A 34 13.35 32.67 28.19
N ALA A 35 12.84 33.29 27.12
CA ALA A 35 12.38 34.66 27.15
C ALA A 35 11.00 34.81 27.83
N PHE A 36 10.11 33.82 27.66
CA PHE A 36 8.75 33.79 28.22
C PHE A 36 8.48 32.45 28.92
N PRO A 37 9.05 32.24 30.12
CA PRO A 37 8.96 30.97 30.81
C PRO A 37 7.51 30.64 31.17
N GLY A 38 7.08 29.43 30.83
CA GLY A 38 5.76 28.91 31.20
C GLY A 38 4.62 29.37 30.31
N ASN A 39 4.89 30.00 29.15
CA ASN A 39 3.84 30.32 28.20
C ASN A 39 3.32 29.04 27.53
N LYS A 40 2.03 28.74 27.72
CA LYS A 40 1.35 27.57 27.14
C LYS A 40 1.46 27.52 25.61
N ASP A 41 1.46 28.69 24.95
CA ASP A 41 1.45 28.79 23.48
C ASP A 41 2.82 28.39 22.88
N VAL A 42 3.89 28.47 23.66
CA VAL A 42 5.25 28.02 23.25
C VAL A 42 5.49 26.57 23.70
N LEU A 43 5.01 26.20 24.89
CA LEU A 43 5.19 24.87 25.46
C LEU A 43 4.47 23.78 24.66
N TYR A 44 3.28 24.07 24.11
CA TYR A 44 2.52 23.08 23.35
C TYR A 44 3.18 22.69 22.01
N PRO A 45 3.59 23.63 21.13
CA PRO A 45 4.39 23.32 19.95
C PRO A 45 5.70 22.63 20.29
N MET A 46 6.34 23.00 21.41
CA MET A 46 7.57 22.36 21.86
C MET A 46 7.34 20.87 22.19
N ALA A 47 6.23 20.54 22.83
CA ALA A 47 5.85 19.15 23.10
C ALA A 47 5.54 18.37 21.80
N GLN A 48 4.91 19.00 20.81
CA GLN A 48 4.69 18.39 19.49
C GLN A 48 6.00 18.08 18.76
N CYS A 49 6.93 19.04 18.73
CA CYS A 49 8.24 18.80 18.12
C CYS A 49 8.99 17.67 18.84
N MET A 50 8.95 17.60 20.17
CA MET A 50 9.59 16.50 20.93
C MET A 50 8.97 15.13 20.63
N ALA A 51 7.65 15.07 20.42
CA ALA A 51 6.96 13.84 20.05
C ALA A 51 7.47 13.32 18.69
N ASN A 52 7.69 14.23 17.73
CA ASN A 52 8.14 13.87 16.38
C ASN A 52 9.67 13.69 16.27
N SER A 53 10.49 14.34 17.12
CA SER A 53 11.96 14.20 17.16
C SER A 53 12.45 12.94 17.90
N ASN A 54 11.64 11.87 17.99
CA ASN A 54 12.00 10.63 18.70
C ASN A 54 12.33 10.82 20.20
N ARG A 55 11.71 11.82 20.85
CA ARG A 55 11.87 12.11 22.30
C ARG A 55 10.52 12.07 23.04
N PRO A 56 9.79 10.94 23.00
CA PRO A 56 8.42 10.84 23.52
C PRO A 56 8.35 11.04 25.04
N ASP A 57 9.40 10.71 25.80
CA ASP A 57 9.39 10.85 27.25
C ASP A 57 9.46 12.31 27.71
N ASP A 58 10.19 13.15 26.98
CA ASP A 58 10.25 14.59 27.26
C ASP A 58 8.96 15.30 26.81
N ALA A 59 8.37 14.84 25.70
CA ALA A 59 7.06 15.28 25.25
C ALA A 59 5.98 14.99 26.30
N ARG A 60 6.00 13.78 26.89
CA ARG A 60 5.08 13.38 27.96
C ARG A 60 5.17 14.28 29.18
N LYS A 61 6.38 14.51 29.71
CA LYS A 61 6.60 15.41 30.86
C LYS A 61 6.08 16.83 30.59
N THR A 62 6.30 17.34 29.38
CA THR A 62 5.83 18.68 28.98
C THR A 62 4.31 18.73 28.86
N CYS A 63 3.68 17.68 28.32
CA CYS A 63 2.22 17.57 28.27
C CYS A 63 1.60 17.44 29.66
N ASP A 64 2.18 16.64 30.56
CA ASP A 64 1.74 16.52 31.94
C ASP A 64 1.74 17.88 32.64
N PHE A 65 2.81 18.66 32.48
CA PHE A 65 2.90 20.01 33.00
C PHE A 65 1.81 20.94 32.44
N LEU A 66 1.57 20.89 31.13
CA LEU A 66 0.52 21.68 30.47
C LEU A 66 -0.89 21.33 30.95
N VAL A 67 -1.16 20.05 31.17
CA VAL A 67 -2.45 19.57 31.67
C VAL A 67 -2.65 19.97 33.12
N GLN A 68 -1.65 19.76 33.97
CA GLN A 68 -1.74 20.09 35.40
C GLN A 68 -1.86 21.59 35.65
N ARG A 69 -1.15 22.41 34.87
CA ARG A 69 -1.06 23.86 35.11
C ARG A 69 -2.13 24.68 34.37
N PHE A 70 -2.51 24.28 33.16
CA PHE A 70 -3.36 25.08 32.28
C PHE A 70 -4.60 24.36 31.76
N ASP A 71 -4.81 23.10 32.16
CA ASP A 71 -5.89 22.22 31.67
C ASP A 71 -6.00 22.16 30.14
N HIS A 72 -4.85 22.20 29.46
CA HIS A 72 -4.82 22.40 28.00
C HIS A 72 -5.40 21.19 27.24
N PRO A 73 -6.51 21.34 26.48
CA PRO A 73 -7.20 20.22 25.85
C PRO A 73 -6.35 19.53 24.77
N GLY A 74 -5.54 20.29 24.03
CA GLY A 74 -4.61 19.73 23.04
C GLY A 74 -3.50 18.91 23.66
N ALA A 75 -3.06 19.25 24.88
CA ALA A 75 -2.02 18.50 25.58
C ALA A 75 -2.56 17.18 26.12
N LYS A 76 -3.81 17.16 26.62
CA LYS A 76 -4.49 15.90 27.02
C LYS A 76 -4.56 14.92 25.85
N LYS A 77 -4.98 15.39 24.66
CA LYS A 77 -5.05 14.56 23.45
C LYS A 77 -3.68 13.98 23.07
N LEU A 78 -2.65 14.83 23.03
CA LEU A 78 -1.29 14.41 22.69
C LEU A 78 -0.73 13.41 23.72
N LEU A 79 -1.03 13.60 25.00
CA LEU A 79 -0.62 12.70 26.07
C LEU A 79 -1.30 11.33 25.96
N THR A 80 -2.59 11.27 25.62
CA THR A 80 -3.28 10.01 25.32
C THR A 80 -2.68 9.30 24.11
N GLN A 81 -2.29 10.04 23.07
CA GLN A 81 -1.58 9.49 21.90
C GLN A 81 -0.22 8.90 22.30
N LEU A 82 0.56 9.62 23.12
CA LEU A 82 1.87 9.17 23.59
C LEU A 82 1.82 8.04 24.63
N GLN A 83 0.72 7.89 25.38
CA GLN A 83 0.52 6.81 26.36
C GLN A 83 -0.06 5.54 25.76
N SER A 84 -0.73 5.65 24.61
CA SER A 84 -1.11 4.46 23.86
C SER A 84 0.19 3.74 23.46
N PRO A 85 0.33 2.42 23.71
CA PRO A 85 1.46 1.65 23.18
C PRO A 85 1.55 1.95 21.68
N PRO A 86 2.76 2.09 21.10
CA PRO A 86 2.96 2.63 19.75
C PRO A 86 1.99 1.96 18.79
N ASN A 87 0.88 2.65 18.57
CA ASN A 87 -0.19 2.16 17.74
C ASN A 87 0.33 2.46 16.36
N LEU A 88 0.70 1.41 15.63
CA LEU A 88 1.05 1.41 14.21
C LEU A 88 0.12 2.30 13.36
N LEU A 89 -1.09 2.58 13.85
CA LEU A 89 -2.09 3.50 13.28
C LEU A 89 -1.69 4.98 13.24
N ALA A 90 -0.80 5.46 14.12
CA ALA A 90 -0.34 6.85 14.10
C ALA A 90 0.78 7.09 13.08
N ASP A 91 1.53 6.04 12.73
CA ASP A 91 2.60 6.06 11.71
C ASP A 91 2.02 6.04 10.28
N LEU A 92 0.71 5.80 10.13
CA LEU A 92 -0.01 5.67 8.86
C LEU A 92 -0.72 6.97 8.41
N GLY A 93 -0.48 8.12 9.05
CA GLY A 93 -0.92 9.42 8.52
C GLY A 93 -2.43 9.68 8.43
N LEU A 94 -3.29 8.84 8.99
CA LEU A 94 -4.76 8.97 8.93
C LEU A 94 -5.35 9.88 10.02
N GLY A 95 -4.74 11.05 10.21
CA GLY A 95 -5.14 12.03 11.22
C GLY A 95 -6.12 13.09 10.72
N ASN A 96 -7.25 12.72 10.11
CA ASN A 96 -8.47 13.56 10.09
C ASN A 96 -9.66 12.84 9.44
N LEU A 97 -10.48 12.14 10.23
CA LEU A 97 -11.89 11.94 9.90
C LEU A 97 -12.73 12.13 11.16
N ASP A 98 -13.72 13.00 11.00
CA ASP A 98 -14.57 13.57 12.02
C ASP A 98 -15.35 12.55 12.85
N SER A 99 -15.58 12.99 14.09
CA SER A 99 -16.54 12.55 15.11
C SER A 99 -17.76 11.73 14.64
N GLY A 100 -17.81 10.48 15.11
CA GLY A 100 -19.04 9.67 15.27
C GLY A 100 -19.17 9.15 16.71
N PRO A 101 -20.38 8.84 17.20
CA PRO A 101 -20.67 8.72 18.62
C PRO A 101 -20.10 7.45 19.25
N SER A 102 -19.66 7.60 20.50
CA SER A 102 -19.04 6.60 21.36
C SER A 102 -19.83 5.29 21.43
N PHE A 103 -19.19 4.19 21.03
CA PHE A 103 -19.64 2.86 21.39
C PHE A 103 -18.80 2.31 22.56
N GLY A 104 -19.49 2.23 23.71
CA GLY A 104 -19.42 1.20 24.74
C GLY A 104 -18.07 0.56 25.07
N ALA A 105 -17.58 0.94 26.24
CA ALA A 105 -16.85 0.13 27.21
C ALA A 105 -16.98 -1.41 27.05
N GLY A 106 -15.85 -2.10 27.15
CA GLY A 106 -15.84 -3.50 27.59
C GLY A 106 -15.11 -4.49 26.69
N LEU A 107 -13.91 -4.20 26.21
CA LEU A 107 -13.01 -5.25 25.72
C LEU A 107 -11.82 -5.37 26.67
N LYS A 108 -11.96 -6.30 27.63
CA LYS A 108 -10.85 -6.88 28.38
C LYS A 108 -9.83 -7.39 27.38
N ASN A 109 -8.60 -6.88 27.50
CA ASN A 109 -7.39 -7.30 26.80
C ASN A 109 -7.39 -8.80 26.47
N ALA A 110 -7.72 -9.14 25.23
CA ALA A 110 -7.40 -10.44 24.67
C ALA A 110 -5.87 -10.49 24.48
N PRO A 111 -5.20 -11.61 24.78
CA PRO A 111 -3.76 -11.72 24.60
C PRO A 111 -3.39 -11.51 23.13
N LEU A 112 -2.38 -10.68 22.88
CA LEU A 112 -1.74 -10.37 21.59
C LEU A 112 -1.03 -11.58 20.94
N GLU A 113 -1.53 -12.80 21.15
CA GLU A 113 -0.99 -14.05 20.58
C GLU A 113 -1.42 -14.29 19.12
N SER A 114 -2.33 -13.47 18.58
CA SER A 114 -2.89 -13.68 17.24
C SER A 114 -2.03 -13.13 16.09
N ALA A 115 -1.10 -12.20 16.35
CA ALA A 115 -0.27 -11.60 15.30
C ALA A 115 0.77 -12.59 14.73
N GLY A 116 1.40 -13.39 15.58
CA GLY A 116 2.37 -14.42 15.13
C GLY A 116 1.72 -15.60 14.38
N ARG A 117 0.45 -15.90 14.65
CA ARG A 117 -0.28 -16.96 13.92
C ARG A 117 -0.59 -16.60 12.48
N PHE A 118 -0.69 -15.31 12.15
CA PHE A 118 -0.95 -14.89 10.77
C PHE A 118 0.31 -15.02 9.90
N GLU A 119 1.49 -14.69 10.45
CA GLU A 119 2.77 -14.90 9.75
C GLU A 119 3.01 -16.37 9.40
N GLU A 120 2.69 -17.31 10.30
CA GLU A 120 2.76 -18.76 10.02
C GLU A 120 1.68 -19.25 9.04
N ALA A 121 0.49 -18.62 9.00
CA ALA A 121 -0.61 -18.99 8.11
C ALA A 121 -0.45 -18.44 6.68
N THR A 122 0.36 -17.39 6.49
CA THR A 122 0.61 -16.77 5.18
C THR A 122 0.98 -17.78 4.08
N PRO A 123 1.96 -18.70 4.25
CA PRO A 123 2.27 -19.69 3.21
C PRO A 123 1.13 -20.68 2.91
N TYR A 124 0.26 -20.96 3.89
CA TYR A 124 -0.90 -21.86 3.71
C TYR A 124 -2.04 -21.17 2.97
N LEU A 125 -2.42 -19.95 3.36
CA LEU A 125 -3.43 -19.17 2.62
C LEU A 125 -2.99 -18.88 1.17
N LEU A 126 -1.67 -18.73 0.98
CA LEU A 126 -1.03 -18.50 -0.31
C LEU A 126 -1.06 -19.73 -1.22
N SER A 127 -0.71 -20.92 -0.71
CA SER A 127 -0.83 -22.18 -1.47
C SER A 127 -2.28 -22.51 -1.81
N VAL A 128 -3.21 -22.22 -0.91
CA VAL A 128 -4.66 -22.34 -1.16
C VAL A 128 -5.11 -21.39 -2.26
N GLY A 129 -4.64 -20.13 -2.28
CA GLY A 129 -4.96 -19.17 -3.33
C GLY A 129 -4.45 -19.58 -4.72
N ILE A 130 -3.22 -20.09 -4.80
CA ILE A 130 -2.65 -20.64 -6.05
C ILE A 130 -3.44 -21.86 -6.51
N PHE A 131 -3.78 -22.76 -5.59
CA PHE A 131 -4.55 -23.96 -5.90
C PHE A 131 -5.95 -23.61 -6.37
N ILE A 132 -6.63 -22.64 -5.75
CA ILE A 132 -7.94 -22.13 -6.19
C ILE A 132 -7.81 -21.46 -7.56
N GLY A 133 -6.81 -20.61 -7.79
CA GLY A 133 -6.60 -19.96 -9.08
C GLY A 133 -6.34 -20.95 -10.21
N ALA A 134 -5.45 -21.92 -9.98
CA ALA A 134 -5.16 -23.00 -10.93
C ALA A 134 -6.37 -23.94 -11.12
N TYR A 135 -7.14 -24.19 -10.06
CA TYR A 135 -8.36 -25.02 -10.12
C TYR A 135 -9.49 -24.30 -10.86
N VAL A 136 -9.68 -23.00 -10.66
CA VAL A 136 -10.65 -22.19 -11.40
C VAL A 136 -10.23 -22.07 -12.86
N GLN A 137 -8.94 -21.85 -13.15
CA GLN A 137 -8.37 -21.91 -14.50
C GLN A 137 -8.69 -23.25 -15.17
N TYR A 138 -8.30 -24.35 -14.49
CA TYR A 138 -8.52 -25.71 -14.95
C TYR A 138 -10.01 -25.98 -15.14
N PHE A 139 -10.87 -25.55 -14.23
CA PHE A 139 -12.31 -25.75 -14.32
C PHE A 139 -12.93 -24.92 -15.44
N LEU A 140 -12.54 -23.66 -15.63
CA LEU A 140 -13.02 -22.84 -16.74
C LEU A 140 -12.59 -23.38 -18.11
N VAL A 141 -11.40 -23.98 -18.20
CA VAL A 141 -10.90 -24.61 -19.42
C VAL A 141 -11.53 -25.99 -19.64
N MET A 142 -11.66 -26.82 -18.60
CA MET A 142 -12.08 -28.23 -18.74
C MET A 142 -13.59 -28.46 -18.59
N SER A 143 -14.34 -27.56 -17.94
CA SER A 143 -15.75 -27.83 -17.65
C SER A 143 -16.67 -27.66 -18.86
N GLN A 144 -16.27 -26.89 -19.89
CA GLN A 144 -17.12 -26.63 -21.07
C GLN A 144 -16.39 -26.34 -22.39
N PHE A 145 -15.05 -26.34 -22.43
CA PHE A 145 -14.32 -26.09 -23.66
C PHE A 145 -13.79 -27.42 -24.21
N ASP A 146 -14.45 -27.91 -25.26
CA ASP A 146 -13.82 -28.87 -26.15
C ASP A 146 -12.71 -28.13 -26.90
N THR A 147 -11.52 -28.11 -26.30
CA THR A 147 -10.38 -27.33 -26.78
C THR A 147 -10.05 -27.65 -28.24
N GLU A 148 -10.27 -28.90 -28.67
CA GLU A 148 -10.09 -29.31 -30.07
C GLU A 148 -11.15 -28.67 -30.96
N SER A 149 -12.44 -28.78 -30.62
CA SER A 149 -13.52 -28.14 -31.38
C SER A 149 -13.35 -26.61 -31.48
N TYR A 150 -12.86 -25.97 -30.42
CA TYR A 150 -12.64 -24.52 -30.43
C TYR A 150 -11.40 -24.13 -31.24
N LEU A 151 -10.32 -24.92 -31.17
CA LEU A 151 -9.13 -24.69 -32.00
C LEU A 151 -9.48 -24.87 -33.49
N GLU A 152 -10.27 -25.88 -33.83
CA GLU A 152 -10.78 -26.06 -35.19
C GLU A 152 -11.63 -24.86 -35.63
N GLU A 153 -12.61 -24.40 -34.83
CA GLU A 153 -13.41 -23.21 -35.15
C GLU A 153 -12.58 -21.93 -35.26
N LEU A 154 -11.55 -21.77 -34.43
CA LEU A 154 -10.66 -20.61 -34.46
C LEU A 154 -9.77 -20.63 -35.71
N VAL A 155 -9.19 -21.78 -36.05
CA VAL A 155 -8.37 -21.96 -37.26
C VAL A 155 -9.23 -21.80 -38.51
N GLU A 156 -10.44 -22.35 -38.51
CA GLU A 156 -11.44 -22.17 -39.58
C GLU A 156 -11.84 -20.70 -39.71
N SER A 157 -12.07 -19.99 -38.59
CA SER A 157 -12.36 -18.54 -38.55
C SER A 157 -11.21 -17.67 -39.06
N ILE A 158 -9.96 -18.04 -38.75
CA ILE A 158 -8.77 -17.33 -39.25
C ILE A 158 -8.60 -17.59 -40.75
N ARG A 159 -8.87 -18.82 -41.20
CA ARG A 159 -8.78 -19.22 -42.61
C ARG A 159 -9.90 -18.61 -43.45
N ASN A 160 -11.10 -18.46 -42.86
CA ASN A 160 -12.30 -17.91 -43.48
C ASN A 160 -12.85 -16.76 -42.61
N PRO A 161 -12.43 -15.50 -42.86
CA PRO A 161 -12.71 -14.34 -41.98
C PRO A 161 -14.19 -13.88 -41.96
N VAL A 162 -15.13 -14.72 -42.38
CA VAL A 162 -16.58 -14.47 -42.30
C VAL A 162 -17.10 -14.94 -40.94
N VAL A 163 -16.47 -14.49 -39.85
CA VAL A 163 -17.01 -14.73 -38.52
C VAL A 163 -18.11 -13.72 -38.28
N PRO A 164 -19.37 -14.14 -38.08
CA PRO A 164 -20.42 -13.21 -37.70
C PRO A 164 -20.01 -12.58 -36.35
N THR A 165 -19.87 -11.25 -36.34
CA THR A 165 -19.47 -10.45 -35.17
C THR A 165 -20.35 -10.65 -33.93
N SER A 166 -21.45 -11.37 -34.07
CA SER A 166 -22.38 -11.73 -33.00
C SER A 166 -21.85 -12.76 -32.01
N ASP A 167 -20.76 -13.49 -32.31
CA ASP A 167 -20.25 -14.53 -31.39
C ASP A 167 -18.77 -14.36 -30.99
N LEU A 168 -18.42 -13.18 -30.49
CA LEU A 168 -17.12 -12.91 -29.86
C LEU A 168 -17.04 -13.41 -28.41
N THR A 169 -18.12 -14.01 -27.90
CA THR A 169 -18.25 -14.49 -26.52
C THR A 169 -17.12 -15.42 -26.08
N PRO A 170 -16.72 -16.45 -26.85
CA PRO A 170 -15.70 -17.39 -26.39
C PRO A 170 -14.29 -16.78 -26.42
N LEU A 171 -13.98 -15.94 -27.41
CA LEU A 171 -12.72 -15.19 -27.46
C LEU A 171 -12.60 -14.24 -26.26
N PHE A 172 -13.68 -13.52 -25.94
CA PHE A 172 -13.72 -12.63 -24.78
C PHE A 172 -13.52 -13.40 -23.47
N ARG A 173 -14.16 -14.57 -23.31
CA ARG A 173 -13.97 -15.43 -22.14
C ARG A 173 -12.54 -15.92 -21.99
N LEU A 174 -11.89 -16.31 -23.09
CA LEU A 174 -10.49 -16.75 -23.10
C LEU A 174 -9.52 -15.62 -22.75
N ILE A 175 -9.73 -14.42 -23.31
CA ILE A 175 -8.93 -13.24 -22.99
C ILE A 175 -9.09 -12.85 -21.52
N LEU A 176 -10.33 -12.82 -21.04
CA LEU A 176 -10.63 -12.46 -19.65
C LEU A 176 -10.08 -13.49 -18.65
N SER A 177 -10.20 -14.79 -18.93
CA SER A 177 -9.65 -15.84 -18.06
C SER A 177 -8.12 -15.77 -18.03
N GLY A 178 -7.48 -15.63 -19.20
CA GLY A 178 -6.04 -15.42 -19.31
C GLY A 178 -5.57 -14.18 -18.56
N PHE A 179 -6.34 -13.09 -18.61
CA PHE A 179 -6.04 -11.87 -17.86
C PHE A 179 -6.09 -12.09 -16.35
N VAL A 180 -7.19 -12.67 -15.84
CA VAL A 180 -7.37 -12.95 -14.40
C VAL A 180 -6.25 -13.85 -13.87
N PHE A 181 -5.88 -14.87 -14.62
CA PHE A 181 -4.80 -15.78 -14.27
C PHE A 181 -3.45 -15.09 -14.18
N ASN A 182 -3.09 -14.36 -15.24
CA ASN A 182 -1.83 -13.63 -15.30
C ASN A 182 -1.72 -12.56 -14.22
N TYR A 183 -2.83 -11.87 -13.94
CA TYR A 183 -2.90 -10.90 -12.85
C TYR A 183 -2.70 -11.58 -11.49
N THR A 184 -3.40 -12.68 -11.24
CA THR A 184 -3.32 -13.43 -9.98
C THR A 184 -1.88 -13.89 -9.71
N ILE A 185 -1.25 -14.58 -10.68
CA ILE A 185 0.13 -15.05 -10.51
C ILE A 185 1.11 -13.87 -10.49
N GLY A 186 0.90 -12.83 -11.29
CA GLY A 186 1.72 -11.62 -11.27
C GLY A 186 1.75 -10.92 -9.90
N CYS A 187 0.60 -10.85 -9.21
CA CYS A 187 0.52 -10.36 -7.83
C CYS A 187 1.38 -11.21 -6.89
N PHE A 188 1.30 -12.54 -7.01
CA PHE A 188 2.11 -13.45 -6.19
C PHE A 188 3.62 -13.26 -6.44
N VAL A 189 4.05 -13.24 -7.69
CA VAL A 189 5.47 -13.04 -8.05
C VAL A 189 5.96 -11.69 -7.53
N SER A 190 5.15 -10.64 -7.64
CA SER A 190 5.47 -9.30 -7.15
C SER A 190 5.62 -9.25 -5.63
N TYR A 191 4.68 -9.87 -4.91
CA TYR A 191 4.74 -9.98 -3.46
C TYR A 191 6.06 -10.64 -3.01
N PHE A 192 6.41 -11.78 -3.61
CA PHE A 192 7.66 -12.47 -3.28
C PHE A 192 8.88 -11.64 -3.63
N ALA A 193 8.93 -11.03 -4.83
CA ALA A 193 10.05 -10.21 -5.23
C ALA A 193 10.26 -9.03 -4.26
N LEU A 194 9.19 -8.34 -3.85
CA LEU A 194 9.24 -7.24 -2.89
C LEU A 194 9.63 -7.71 -1.48
N LYS A 195 9.15 -8.88 -1.06
CA LYS A 195 9.49 -9.49 0.23
C LYS A 195 10.96 -9.93 0.28
N THR A 196 11.48 -10.55 -0.78
CA THR A 196 12.89 -10.95 -0.88
C THR A 196 13.84 -9.76 -0.86
N VAL A 197 13.39 -8.60 -1.35
CA VAL A 197 14.17 -7.34 -1.34
C VAL A 197 13.99 -6.55 -0.03
N SER A 198 13.26 -7.10 0.94
CA SER A 198 12.94 -6.48 2.25
C SER A 198 12.33 -5.08 2.11
N THR A 199 11.57 -4.85 1.04
CA THR A 199 10.92 -3.56 0.73
C THR A 199 9.42 -3.57 0.97
N LEU A 200 8.87 -4.72 1.35
CA LEU A 200 7.47 -4.83 1.74
C LEU A 200 7.31 -4.24 3.16
N LEU A 201 7.26 -2.91 3.23
CA LEU A 201 7.36 -2.16 4.48
C LEU A 201 5.98 -1.92 5.14
N HIS A 202 4.89 -2.09 4.38
CA HIS A 202 3.51 -1.81 4.79
C HIS A 202 2.56 -2.95 4.38
N ASP A 203 1.47 -3.14 5.11
CA ASP A 203 0.40 -4.11 4.81
C ASP A 203 -0.48 -3.68 3.61
N ASP A 204 -0.15 -2.57 2.95
CA ASP A 204 -0.95 -1.92 1.90
C ASP A 204 -0.79 -2.56 0.51
N PHE A 205 0.01 -3.63 0.40
CA PHE A 205 0.25 -4.33 -0.87
C PHE A 205 -1.03 -4.76 -1.58
N ALA A 206 -2.04 -5.18 -0.84
CA ALA A 206 -3.32 -5.58 -1.43
C ALA A 206 -4.05 -4.39 -2.09
N ASP A 207 -3.94 -3.19 -1.54
CA ASP A 207 -4.57 -1.99 -2.08
C ASP A 207 -3.81 -1.49 -3.32
N ASP A 208 -2.47 -1.50 -3.29
CA ASP A 208 -1.65 -1.17 -4.47
C ASP A 208 -1.91 -2.12 -5.63
N MET A 209 -2.06 -3.43 -5.36
CA MET A 209 -2.34 -4.40 -6.40
C MET A 209 -3.72 -4.19 -7.01
N LYS A 210 -4.73 -3.79 -6.23
CA LYS A 210 -6.07 -3.43 -6.78
C LYS A 210 -5.95 -2.29 -7.79
N ASP A 211 -5.17 -1.26 -7.47
CA ASP A 211 -4.95 -0.15 -8.40
C ASP A 211 -4.26 -0.64 -9.68
N VAL A 212 -3.20 -1.44 -9.55
CA VAL A 212 -2.52 -2.06 -10.70
C VAL A 212 -3.49 -2.91 -11.54
N ALA A 213 -4.38 -3.68 -10.91
CA ALA A 213 -5.42 -4.45 -11.60
C ALA A 213 -6.34 -3.56 -12.40
N LEU A 214 -6.84 -2.50 -11.77
CA LEU A 214 -7.79 -1.55 -12.34
C LEU A 214 -7.17 -0.86 -13.55
N TYR A 215 -5.93 -0.35 -13.44
CA TYR A 215 -5.22 0.28 -14.54
C TYR A 215 -4.94 -0.69 -15.68
N THR A 216 -4.56 -1.94 -15.38
CA THR A 216 -4.28 -2.94 -16.41
C THR A 216 -5.57 -3.36 -17.13
N LEU A 217 -6.67 -3.53 -16.40
CA LEU A 217 -7.99 -3.82 -16.96
C LEU A 217 -8.50 -2.66 -17.82
N PHE A 218 -8.32 -1.42 -17.37
CA PHE A 218 -8.68 -0.23 -18.12
C PHE A 218 -7.88 -0.11 -19.43
N CYS A 219 -6.57 -0.39 -19.39
CA CYS A 219 -5.74 -0.45 -20.59
C CYS A 219 -6.22 -1.54 -21.57
N LEU A 220 -6.61 -2.70 -21.05
CA LEU A 220 -7.14 -3.81 -21.85
C LEU A 220 -8.48 -3.44 -22.52
N LEU A 221 -9.40 -2.81 -21.79
CA LEU A 221 -10.70 -2.36 -22.30
C LEU A 221 -10.59 -1.28 -23.38
N LEU A 222 -9.59 -0.41 -23.28
CA LEU A 222 -9.35 0.65 -24.25
C LEU A 222 -8.57 0.20 -25.49
N VAL A 223 -8.28 -1.10 -25.62
CA VAL A 223 -7.45 -1.66 -26.70
C VAL A 223 -6.08 -0.95 -26.78
N PHE A 224 -5.61 -0.38 -25.66
CA PHE A 224 -4.26 0.14 -25.60
C PHE A 224 -3.27 -1.03 -25.62
N ILE A 225 -2.10 -0.77 -26.20
CA ILE A 225 -1.02 -1.75 -26.23
C ILE A 225 -0.77 -2.22 -24.78
N PRO A 226 -0.83 -3.53 -24.49
CA PRO A 226 -0.63 -4.09 -23.14
C PRO A 226 0.64 -3.59 -22.45
N VAL A 227 1.63 -3.18 -23.25
CA VAL A 227 2.88 -2.54 -22.83
C VAL A 227 2.66 -1.27 -22.00
N LEU A 228 1.66 -0.43 -22.30
CA LEU A 228 1.40 0.79 -21.54
C LEU A 228 0.89 0.48 -20.12
N GLY A 229 0.01 -0.51 -19.99
CA GLY A 229 -0.46 -0.98 -18.67
C GLY A 229 0.70 -1.51 -17.82
N TRP A 230 1.65 -2.20 -18.45
CA TRP A 230 2.87 -2.68 -17.80
C TRP A 230 3.77 -1.53 -17.32
N ILE A 231 3.98 -0.51 -18.15
CA ILE A 231 4.77 0.66 -17.77
C ILE A 231 4.09 1.40 -16.59
N ALA A 232 2.78 1.58 -16.64
CA ALA A 232 2.02 2.21 -15.56
C ALA A 232 2.14 1.42 -14.25
N ALA A 233 2.00 0.10 -14.29
CA ALA A 233 2.18 -0.77 -13.14
C ALA A 233 3.57 -0.64 -12.51
N ILE A 234 4.63 -0.62 -13.34
CA ILE A 234 6.01 -0.45 -12.87
C ILE A 234 6.20 0.93 -12.21
N VAL A 235 5.62 2.00 -12.77
CA VAL A 235 5.70 3.35 -12.23
C VAL A 235 4.99 3.45 -10.88
N ILE A 236 3.78 2.88 -10.76
CA ILE A 236 3.00 2.88 -9.51
C ILE A 236 3.78 2.15 -8.41
N VAL A 237 4.21 0.91 -8.68
CA VAL A 237 4.98 0.09 -7.71
C VAL A 237 6.29 0.77 -7.35
N ARG A 238 6.99 1.38 -8.31
CA ARG A 238 8.23 2.10 -8.01
C ARG A 238 8.01 3.28 -7.06
N ASN A 239 6.99 4.10 -7.32
CA ASN A 239 6.73 5.30 -6.54
C ASN A 239 6.21 4.94 -5.14
N HIS A 240 5.35 3.93 -5.02
CA HIS A 240 4.79 3.53 -3.74
C HIS A 240 5.82 2.87 -2.81
N TYR A 241 6.66 1.98 -3.33
CA TYR A 241 7.66 1.25 -2.54
C TYR A 241 9.04 1.93 -2.51
N GLU A 242 9.13 3.18 -2.96
CA GLU A 242 10.37 3.97 -3.07
C GLU A 242 11.55 3.17 -3.64
N LEU A 243 11.27 2.37 -4.68
CA LEU A 243 12.25 1.43 -5.20
C LEU A 243 13.42 2.21 -5.83
N SER A 244 14.62 1.95 -5.31
CA SER A 244 15.84 2.43 -5.95
C SER A 244 15.97 1.85 -7.36
N GLY A 245 16.58 2.59 -8.29
CA GLY A 245 16.61 2.19 -9.71
C GLY A 245 17.14 0.76 -9.96
N ARG A 246 18.09 0.28 -9.14
CA ARG A 246 18.59 -1.10 -9.22
C ARG A 246 17.52 -2.14 -8.84
N LYS A 247 16.73 -1.87 -7.81
CA LYS A 247 15.63 -2.74 -7.36
C LYS A 247 14.50 -2.77 -8.39
N THR A 248 14.19 -1.62 -9.00
CA THR A 248 13.22 -1.54 -10.10
C THR A 248 13.64 -2.39 -11.29
N VAL A 249 14.91 -2.31 -11.72
CA VAL A 249 15.41 -3.14 -12.84
C VAL A 249 15.30 -4.64 -12.52
N LEU A 250 15.64 -5.04 -11.29
CA LEU A 250 15.52 -6.44 -10.87
C LEU A 250 14.07 -6.92 -10.87
N LEU A 251 13.12 -6.11 -10.37
CA LEU A 251 11.70 -6.39 -10.42
C LEU A 251 11.20 -6.59 -11.87
N VAL A 252 11.64 -5.71 -12.79
CA VAL A 252 11.29 -5.80 -14.21
C VAL A 252 11.83 -7.08 -14.84
N ILE A 253 13.08 -7.47 -14.53
CA ILE A 253 13.66 -8.72 -15.03
C ILE A 253 12.85 -9.92 -14.54
N VAL A 254 12.50 -9.96 -13.25
CA VAL A 254 11.68 -11.04 -12.66
C VAL A 254 10.32 -11.13 -13.37
N TRP A 255 9.67 -9.99 -13.60
CA TRP A 255 8.42 -9.93 -14.35
C TRP A 255 8.56 -10.42 -15.79
N PHE A 256 9.65 -10.07 -16.47
CA PHE A 256 9.90 -10.49 -17.85
C PHE A 256 10.16 -11.99 -17.96
N VAL A 257 10.95 -12.55 -17.03
CA VAL A 257 11.18 -14.00 -16.93
C VAL A 257 9.87 -14.72 -16.64
N TYR A 258 9.10 -14.25 -15.66
CA TYR A 258 7.77 -14.79 -15.36
C TYR A 258 6.88 -14.80 -16.60
N LYS A 259 6.79 -13.68 -17.32
CA LYS A 259 5.97 -13.62 -18.53
C LYS A 259 6.45 -14.55 -19.62
N GLY A 260 7.75 -14.59 -19.88
CA GLY A 260 8.34 -15.52 -20.85
C GLY A 260 7.99 -16.97 -20.52
N VAL A 261 8.17 -17.38 -19.26
CA VAL A 261 7.82 -18.73 -18.79
C VAL A 261 6.32 -18.99 -18.90
N SER A 262 5.47 -18.05 -18.45
CA SER A 262 4.01 -18.22 -18.52
C SER A 262 3.50 -18.34 -19.96
N THR A 263 4.06 -17.55 -20.88
CA THR A 263 3.68 -17.57 -22.30
C THR A 263 4.14 -18.89 -22.91
N PHE A 264 5.39 -19.29 -22.67
CA PHE A 264 5.92 -20.57 -23.12
C PHE A 264 5.11 -21.76 -22.61
N LEU A 265 4.71 -21.77 -21.34
CA LEU A 265 3.89 -22.84 -20.76
C LEU A 265 2.46 -22.87 -21.29
N LEU A 266 1.89 -21.71 -21.64
CA LEU A 266 0.56 -21.63 -22.25
C LEU A 266 0.59 -21.99 -23.74
N GLU A 267 1.69 -21.76 -24.44
CA GLU A 267 1.89 -22.07 -25.85
C GLU A 267 2.36 -23.51 -26.10
N LEU A 268 3.02 -24.15 -25.12
CA LEU A 268 3.52 -25.53 -25.25
C LEU A 268 2.46 -26.57 -25.64
N PRO A 269 1.24 -26.56 -25.06
CA PRO A 269 0.19 -27.52 -25.40
C PRO A 269 -0.33 -27.31 -26.83
N LEU A 270 -0.34 -26.06 -27.30
CA LEU A 270 -0.80 -25.69 -28.63
C LEU A 270 0.17 -26.17 -29.72
N GLY A 271 1.48 -26.15 -29.43
CA GLY A 271 2.50 -26.62 -30.36
C GLY A 271 2.67 -28.14 -30.43
N LEU A 272 2.19 -28.90 -29.43
CA LEU A 272 2.22 -30.36 -29.42
C LEU A 272 0.98 -30.99 -30.07
N ALA A 273 -0.09 -30.21 -30.25
CA ALA A 273 -1.34 -30.63 -30.89
C ALA A 273 -1.37 -30.34 -32.41
N ALA A 274 -0.38 -29.62 -32.94
CA ALA A 274 -0.21 -29.31 -34.36
C ALA A 274 0.83 -30.22 -35.02
#